data_AF-A0A151JTD4-F1
#
_entry.id   AF-A0A151JTD4-F1
#
_cell.length_a   1.000
_cell.length_b   1.000
_cell.length_c   1.000
_cell.angle_alpha   90.00
_cell.angle_beta   90.00
_cell.angle_gamma   90.00
#
_symmetry.space_group_name_H-M   'P 1'
#
loop_
_entity.id
_entity.type
_entity.pdbx_description
1 polymer ?
#
loop_
_entity_poly.entity_id
_entity_poly.type
_entity_poly.pdbx_seq_one_letter_code
_entity_poly.pdbx_strand_id
1 'polypeptide(L)'
;MSTKKIYDLTPEQRKIALWRDAKRKQLRELYLRDSAHPTKSLLFDTGIYRYAASKASIEQHFVPTLIRFVSRVGMIASFVIITAVTLKNRKDKKEHLYRTGQIDYASRSHRFC
;
A
#
# COMPACT_ATOMS: atom_id res chain seq x y z
N MET A 1 7.61 -13.17 -36.58
CA MET A 1 7.52 -11.99 -37.46
C MET A 1 7.16 -10.78 -36.61
N SER A 2 8.14 -9.93 -36.28
CA SER A 2 7.89 -8.71 -35.49
C SER A 2 7.31 -7.64 -36.42
N THR A 3 6.04 -7.28 -36.23
CA THR A 3 5.40 -6.15 -36.88
C THR A 3 6.10 -4.87 -36.41
N LYS A 4 7.11 -4.42 -37.14
CA LYS A 4 7.74 -3.12 -36.94
C LYS A 4 6.70 -2.04 -37.25
N LYS A 5 6.03 -1.54 -36.21
CA LYS A 5 5.23 -0.32 -36.31
C LYS A 5 6.22 0.82 -36.53
N ILE A 6 6.31 1.29 -37.77
CA ILE A 6 7.05 2.51 -38.11
C ILE A 6 6.17 3.65 -37.61
N TYR A 7 6.66 4.36 -36.59
CA TYR A 7 5.99 5.54 -36.08
C TYR A 7 6.63 6.75 -36.75
N ASP A 8 5.83 7.54 -37.46
CA ASP A 8 6.23 8.86 -37.91
C ASP A 8 6.35 9.78 -36.69
N LEU A 9 7.54 9.84 -36.12
CA LEU A 9 7.81 10.71 -34.97
C LEU A 9 7.93 12.15 -35.47
N THR A 10 7.19 13.05 -34.83
CA THR A 10 7.44 14.48 -35.03
C THR A 10 8.86 14.84 -34.57
N PRO A 11 9.47 15.93 -35.08
CA PRO A 11 10.80 16.35 -34.67
C PRO A 11 10.94 16.52 -33.15
N GLU A 12 9.87 16.96 -32.47
CA GLU A 12 9.83 17.09 -31.01
C GLU A 12 9.82 15.74 -30.29
N GLN A 13 8.98 14.81 -30.74
CA GLN A 13 8.93 13.46 -30.17
C GLN A 13 10.26 12.74 -30.33
N ARG A 14 10.94 12.94 -31.48
CA ARG A 14 12.29 12.42 -31.72
C ARG A 14 13.30 12.98 -30.72
N LYS A 15 13.28 14.29 -30.44
CA LYS A 15 14.15 14.91 -29.43
C LYS A 15 13.90 14.30 -28.04
N ILE A 16 12.65 14.12 -27.65
CA ILE A 16 12.28 13.50 -26.36
C ILE A 16 12.77 12.05 -26.29
N ALA A 17 12.60 11.27 -27.36
CA ALA A 17 13.04 9.89 -27.42
C ALA A 17 14.56 9.77 -27.28
N LEU A 18 15.32 10.60 -28.02
CA LEU A 18 16.77 10.65 -27.92
C LEU A 18 17.24 11.07 -26.52
N TRP A 19 16.56 12.06 -25.92
CA TRP A 19 16.87 12.48 -24.55
C TRP A 19 16.64 11.36 -23.52
N ARG A 20 15.51 10.62 -23.63
CA ARG A 20 15.22 9.47 -22.77
C ARG A 20 16.24 8.34 -22.94
N ASP A 21 16.64 8.06 -24.17
CA ASP A 21 17.65 7.05 -24.47
C ASP A 21 19.02 7.44 -23.89
N ALA A 22 19.45 8.69 -24.08
CA ALA A 22 20.67 9.22 -23.50
C ALA A 22 20.66 9.12 -21.96
N LYS A 23 19.54 9.45 -21.31
CA LYS A 23 19.39 9.30 -19.86
C LYS A 23 19.46 7.84 -19.41
N ARG A 24 18.85 6.92 -20.15
CA ARG A 24 18.91 5.48 -19.84
C ARG A 24 20.34 4.95 -19.96
N LYS A 25 21.09 5.37 -20.98
CA LYS A 25 22.50 5.00 -21.15
C LYS A 25 23.35 5.48 -19.98
N GLN A 26 23.20 6.75 -19.59
CA GLN A 26 23.89 7.31 -18.42
C GLN A 26 23.64 6.51 -17.14
N LEU A 27 22.37 6.16 -16.85
CA LEU A 27 22.02 5.36 -15.68
C LEU A 27 22.57 3.94 -15.75
N ARG A 28 22.57 3.33 -16.94
CA ARG A 28 23.14 1.99 -17.16
C ARG A 28 24.65 1.99 -16.95
N GLU A 29 25.36 3.00 -17.43
CA GLU A 29 26.80 3.14 -17.23
C GLU A 29 27.15 3.28 -15.74
N LEU A 30 26.39 4.11 -15.00
CA LEU A 30 26.53 4.23 -13.55
C LEU A 30 26.31 2.89 -12.83
N TYR A 31 25.27 2.15 -13.22
CA TYR A 31 24.99 0.82 -12.70
C TYR A 31 26.15 -0.14 -12.97
N LEU A 32 26.61 -0.24 -14.24
CA LEU A 32 27.67 -1.17 -14.64
C LEU A 32 29.00 -0.85 -13.94
N ARG A 33 29.33 0.43 -13.77
CA ARG A 33 30.51 0.88 -13.03
C ARG A 33 30.47 0.40 -11.59
N ASP A 34 29.32 0.51 -10.94
CA ASP A 34 29.18 0.20 -9.51
C ASP A 34 28.96 -1.30 -9.26
N SER A 35 28.32 -2.02 -10.18
CA SER A 35 28.05 -3.47 -10.07
C SER A 35 29.31 -4.32 -10.21
N ALA A 36 30.30 -3.86 -10.96
CA ALA A 36 31.57 -4.56 -11.16
C ALA A 36 32.64 -4.19 -10.12
N HIS A 37 32.33 -3.31 -9.16
CA HIS A 37 33.31 -2.80 -8.22
C HIS A 37 33.54 -3.79 -7.06
N PRO A 38 34.76 -4.33 -6.86
CA PRO A 38 35.01 -5.44 -5.95
C PRO A 38 34.79 -5.10 -4.46
N THR A 39 34.85 -3.83 -4.08
CA THR A 39 34.67 -3.38 -2.70
C THR A 39 33.27 -2.85 -2.38
N LYS A 40 32.38 -2.72 -3.37
CA LYS A 40 31.01 -2.24 -3.14
C LYS A 40 30.10 -3.44 -2.91
N SER A 41 29.63 -3.60 -1.68
CA SER A 41 28.71 -4.70 -1.31
C SER A 41 27.24 -4.39 -1.64
N LEU A 42 26.87 -3.12 -1.75
CA LEU A 42 25.49 -2.68 -1.96
C LEU A 42 25.41 -1.72 -3.16
N LEU A 43 24.52 -2.06 -4.10
CA LEU A 43 24.23 -1.22 -5.24
C LEU A 43 23.12 -0.21 -4.86
N PHE A 44 23.49 1.06 -4.76
CA PHE A 44 22.57 2.12 -4.37
C PHE A 44 21.82 2.68 -5.59
N ASP A 45 20.59 2.22 -5.82
CA ASP A 45 19.73 2.80 -6.86
C ASP A 45 18.96 4.02 -6.34
N THR A 46 19.42 5.20 -6.73
CA THR A 46 18.78 6.48 -6.37
C THR A 46 17.27 6.54 -6.68
N GLY A 47 16.79 5.85 -7.70
CA GLY A 47 15.37 5.80 -8.06
C GLY A 47 14.54 5.05 -7.03
N ILE A 48 15.02 3.87 -6.60
CA ILE A 48 14.37 3.07 -5.56
C ILE A 48 14.37 3.83 -4.23
N TYR A 49 15.49 4.45 -3.86
CA TYR A 49 15.58 5.22 -2.63
C TYR A 49 14.67 6.44 -2.63
N ARG A 50 14.57 7.17 -3.75
CA ARG A 50 13.62 8.30 -3.87
C ARG A 50 12.18 7.81 -3.77
N TYR A 51 11.85 6.68 -4.37
CA TYR A 51 10.52 6.08 -4.23
C TYR A 51 10.23 5.72 -2.77
N ALA A 52 11.14 5.00 -2.10
CA ALA A 52 10.99 4.66 -0.68
C ALA A 52 10.88 5.91 0.19
N ALA A 53 11.72 6.93 -0.02
CA ALA A 53 11.68 8.19 0.69
C ALA A 53 10.37 8.94 0.48
N SER A 54 9.83 8.95 -0.75
CA SER A 54 8.53 9.57 -1.04
C SER A 54 7.37 8.85 -0.35
N LYS A 55 7.46 7.52 -0.15
CA LYS A 55 6.49 6.75 0.63
C LYS A 55 6.59 7.04 2.13
N ALA A 56 7.81 7.16 2.64
CA ALA A 56 8.04 7.48 4.04
C ALA A 56 7.62 8.92 4.40
N SER A 57 7.77 9.86 3.46
CA SER A 57 7.44 11.28 3.66
C SER A 57 6.01 11.66 3.24
N ILE A 58 5.11 10.70 3.03
CA ILE A 58 3.70 10.98 2.66
C ILE A 58 3.03 11.89 3.68
N GLU A 59 3.30 11.69 4.97
CA GLU A 59 2.70 12.49 6.05
C GLU A 59 3.11 13.96 6.00
N GLN A 60 4.37 14.23 5.66
CA GLN A 60 4.91 15.59 5.54
C GLN A 60 4.28 16.37 4.39
N HIS A 61 3.81 15.67 3.36
CA HIS A 61 3.17 16.26 2.18
C HIS A 61 1.64 16.14 2.22
N PHE A 62 1.07 15.79 3.38
CA PHE A 62 -0.36 15.65 3.52
C PHE A 62 -1.06 17.00 3.53
N VAL A 63 -1.86 17.27 2.49
CA VAL A 63 -2.77 18.40 2.47
C VAL A 63 -4.15 17.93 2.96
N PRO A 64 -4.65 18.45 4.10
CA PRO A 64 -5.95 18.07 4.64
C PRO A 64 -7.07 18.62 3.76
N THR A 65 -7.52 17.81 2.80
CA THR A 65 -8.76 18.08 2.05
C THR A 65 -9.93 17.43 2.78
N LEU A 66 -11.08 18.13 2.85
CA LEU A 66 -12.29 17.63 3.53
C LEU A 66 -12.68 16.22 3.07
N ILE A 67 -12.69 15.98 1.75
CA ILE A 67 -13.03 14.68 1.16
C ILE A 67 -12.08 13.57 1.63
N ARG A 68 -10.76 13.85 1.66
CA ARG A 68 -9.74 12.89 2.09
C ARG A 68 -9.82 12.57 3.57
N PHE A 69 -10.14 13.58 4.39
CA PHE A 69 -10.31 13.41 5.82
C PHE A 69 -11.54 12.55 6.12
N VAL A 70 -12.70 12.91 5.56
CA VAL A 70 -13.95 12.17 5.75
C VAL A 70 -13.84 10.74 5.23
N SER A 71 -13.20 10.51 4.08
CA SER A 71 -13.04 9.14 3.55
C SER A 71 -12.17 8.27 4.48
N ARG A 72 -11.08 8.81 5.02
CA ARG A 72 -10.16 8.04 5.89
C ARG A 72 -10.75 7.79 7.26
N VAL A 73 -11.25 8.86 7.91
CA VAL A 73 -11.86 8.75 9.24
C VAL A 73 -13.16 7.95 9.19
N GLY A 74 -13.98 8.15 8.15
CA GLY A 74 -15.20 7.40 7.95
C GLY A 74 -14.96 5.90 7.75
N MET A 75 -13.90 5.52 7.03
CA MET A 75 -13.51 4.11 6.88
C MET A 75 -13.06 3.50 8.21
N ILE A 76 -12.27 4.21 9.01
CA ILE A 76 -11.84 3.70 10.33
C ILE A 76 -13.03 3.59 11.28
N ALA A 77 -13.85 4.64 11.35
CA ALA A 77 -15.02 4.69 12.21
C ALA A 77 -16.03 3.59 11.84
N SER A 78 -16.25 3.33 10.54
CA SER A 78 -17.16 2.27 10.12
C SER A 78 -16.70 0.89 10.59
N PHE A 79 -15.41 0.56 10.48
CA PHE A 79 -14.89 -0.71 10.99
C PHE A 79 -15.05 -0.84 12.52
N VAL A 80 -14.80 0.23 13.26
CA VAL A 80 -14.99 0.24 14.71
C VAL A 80 -16.45 0.01 15.08
N ILE A 81 -17.38 0.73 14.43
CA ILE A 81 -18.82 0.62 14.69
C ILE A 81 -19.34 -0.78 14.34
N ILE A 82 -18.97 -1.32 13.17
CA ILE A 82 -19.37 -2.66 12.75
C ILE A 82 -18.89 -3.71 13.76
N THR A 83 -17.62 -3.60 14.19
CA THR A 83 -17.06 -4.52 15.18
C THR A 83 -17.78 -4.41 16.53
N ALA A 84 -18.06 -3.19 17.00
CA ALA A 84 -18.77 -2.97 18.25
C ALA A 84 -20.22 -3.52 18.21
N VAL A 85 -20.96 -3.26 17.13
CA VAL A 85 -22.34 -3.73 16.96
C VAL A 85 -22.38 -5.26 16.86
N THR A 86 -21.47 -5.87 16.10
CA THR A 86 -21.41 -7.33 15.97
C THR A 86 -21.07 -8.01 17.30
N LEU A 87 -20.11 -7.47 18.07
CA LEU A 87 -19.79 -7.94 19.42
C LEU A 87 -20.99 -7.83 20.37
N LYS A 88 -21.66 -6.68 20.40
CA LYS A 88 -22.84 -6.44 21.23
C LYS A 88 -23.96 -7.43 20.89
N ASN A 89 -24.33 -7.54 19.62
CA ASN A 89 -25.38 -8.44 19.17
C ASN A 89 -25.08 -9.91 19.48
N ARG A 90 -23.80 -10.33 19.39
CA ARG A 90 -23.40 -11.69 19.76
C ARG A 90 -23.51 -11.92 21.27
N LYS A 91 -23.11 -10.93 22.07
CA LYS A 91 -23.23 -10.99 23.54
C LYS A 91 -24.71 -11.06 23.96
N ASP A 92 -25.55 -10.18 23.43
CA ASP A 92 -26.97 -10.10 23.79
C ASP A 92 -27.71 -11.39 23.42
N LYS A 93 -27.44 -11.96 22.24
CA LYS A 93 -27.99 -13.27 21.85
C LYS A 93 -27.55 -14.37 22.81
N LYS A 94 -26.25 -14.43 23.14
CA LYS A 94 -25.69 -15.44 24.04
C LYS A 94 -26.28 -15.32 25.45
N GLU A 95 -26.42 -14.09 25.95
CA GLU A 95 -27.03 -13.79 27.25
C GLU A 95 -28.52 -14.12 27.28
N HIS A 96 -29.25 -13.89 26.18
CA HIS A 96 -30.65 -14.28 26.06
C HIS A 96 -30.84 -15.80 26.20
N LEU A 97 -29.97 -16.60 25.56
CA LEU A 97 -29.98 -18.07 25.69
C LEU A 97 -29.69 -18.52 27.13
N TYR A 98 -28.87 -17.78 27.87
CA TYR A 98 -28.58 -18.06 29.29
C TYR A 98 -29.74 -17.73 30.21
N ARG A 99 -30.44 -16.62 29.96
CA ARG A 99 -31.57 -16.17 30.78
C ARG A 99 -32.85 -16.99 30.54
N THR A 100 -33.04 -17.50 29.33
CA THR A 100 -34.18 -18.37 28.98
C THR A 100 -33.99 -19.82 29.38
N GLY A 101 -32.79 -20.20 29.86
CA GLY A 101 -32.49 -21.58 30.22
C GLY A 101 -32.36 -22.52 29.02
N GLN A 102 -32.28 -22.01 27.79
CA GLN A 102 -32.03 -22.84 26.60
C GLN A 102 -30.65 -23.49 26.61
N ILE A 103 -29.72 -22.94 27.40
CA ILE A 103 -28.37 -23.50 27.61
C ILE A 103 -28.19 -23.82 29.10
N ASP A 104 -27.98 -25.10 29.39
CA ASP A 104 -27.70 -25.58 30.74
C ASP A 104 -26.45 -24.95 31.33
N TYR A 105 -26.47 -24.72 32.65
CA TYR A 105 -25.34 -24.15 33.38
C TYR A 105 -24.05 -24.98 33.22
N ALA A 106 -24.15 -26.31 33.11
CA ALA A 106 -23.01 -27.20 32.90
C ALA A 106 -22.33 -27.06 31.54
N SER A 107 -23.09 -26.68 30.50
CA SER A 107 -22.59 -26.55 29.13
C SER A 107 -21.93 -25.19 28.82
N ARG A 108 -21.86 -24.28 29.81
CA ARG A 108 -21.28 -22.93 29.65
C ARG A 108 -19.76 -23.00 29.64
N SER A 109 -19.16 -22.71 28.49
CA SER A 109 -17.69 -22.75 28.28
C SER A 109 -16.85 -21.82 29.16
N HIS A 110 -17.46 -20.82 29.82
CA HIS A 110 -16.79 -19.76 30.59
C HIS A 110 -17.16 -19.80 32.08
N ARG A 111 -17.66 -20.93 32.57
CA ARG A 111 -18.19 -21.06 33.95
C ARG A 111 -17.10 -20.94 35.02
N PHE A 112 -15.86 -21.30 34.69
CA PHE A 112 -14.76 -21.46 35.64
C PHE A 112 -13.48 -20.75 35.20
N CYS A 113 -13.58 -19.88 34.21
CA CYS A 113 -12.47 -19.09 33.70
C CYS A 113 -12.53 -17.68 34.29
#